data_AF-A0A973ZIC4-F1
#
_entry.id   AF-A0A973ZIC4-F1
#
_cell.length_a   1.000
_cell.length_b   1.000
_cell.length_c   1.000
_cell.angle_alpha   90.00
_cell.angle_beta   90.00
_cell.angle_gamma   90.00
#
_symmetry.space_group_name_H-M   'P 1'
#
loop_
_entity.id
_entity.type
_entity.pdbx_description
1 polymer ?
#
loop_
_entity_poly.entity_id
_entity_poly.type
_entity_poly.pdbx_seq_one_letter_code
_entity_poly.pdbx_strand_id
1 'polypeptide(L)'
;MRFALIAAVVHRVSEPDLLLPVALAVAPIASKYTVREDWGPLLRALFAARSTDGLSDTQRAYLSALVANEDLWDPRNGTVGLVLRDAGLPHDRDACRLLAESAGR
;
A
#
# COMPACT_ATOMS: atom_id res chain seq x y z
N MET A 1 15.40 -6.35 11.40
CA MET A 1 16.13 -6.00 10.15
C MET A 1 15.19 -5.42 9.08
N ARG A 2 14.11 -6.12 8.69
CA ARG A 2 13.17 -5.69 7.62
C ARG A 2 12.74 -4.21 7.72
N PHE A 3 12.25 -3.76 8.88
CA PHE A 3 11.74 -2.39 9.06
C PHE A 3 12.80 -1.32 8.79
N ALA A 4 14.04 -1.54 9.25
CA ALA A 4 15.14 -0.60 8.99
C ALA A 4 15.49 -0.54 7.49
N LEU A 5 15.42 -1.66 6.78
CA LEU A 5 15.65 -1.70 5.33
C LEU A 5 14.54 -0.98 4.56
N ILE A 6 13.29 -1.17 4.97
CA ILE A 6 12.13 -0.47 4.37
C ILE A 6 12.25 1.04 4.60
N ALA A 7 12.53 1.47 5.84
CA ALA A 7 12.73 2.88 6.14
C ALA A 7 13.87 3.47 5.28
N ALA A 8 14.98 2.74 5.14
CA ALA A 8 16.13 3.17 4.37
C ALA A 8 15.85 3.26 2.85
N VAL A 9 15.09 2.32 2.28
CA VAL A 9 14.77 2.34 0.84
C VAL A 9 13.76 3.43 0.51
N VAL A 10 12.71 3.59 1.33
CA VAL A 10 11.70 4.66 1.17
C VAL A 10 12.35 6.04 1.27
N HIS A 11 13.37 6.20 2.12
CA HIS A 11 14.07 7.48 2.25
C HIS A 11 15.01 7.80 1.08
N ARG A 12 15.57 6.80 0.39
CA ARG A 12 16.59 6.98 -0.65
C ARG A 12 16.04 7.00 -2.07
N VAL A 13 14.91 6.34 -2.30
CA VAL A 13 14.32 6.22 -3.63
C VAL A 13 13.36 7.39 -3.86
N SER A 14 13.73 8.29 -4.77
CA SER A 14 12.93 9.47 -5.12
C SER A 14 11.85 9.17 -6.17
N GLU A 15 12.01 8.11 -6.94
CA GLU A 15 11.06 7.66 -7.97
C GLU A 15 10.16 6.56 -7.38
N PRO A 16 8.86 6.83 -7.10
CA PRO A 16 8.02 5.88 -6.40
C PRO A 16 7.87 4.52 -7.09
N ASP A 17 7.81 4.50 -8.43
CA ASP A 17 7.65 3.25 -9.19
C ASP A 17 8.77 2.24 -8.96
N LEU A 18 9.98 2.69 -8.62
CA LEU A 18 11.10 1.82 -8.28
C LEU A 18 10.92 1.08 -6.95
N LEU A 19 9.95 1.49 -6.11
CA LEU A 19 9.62 0.80 -4.86
C LEU A 19 8.70 -0.41 -5.07
N LEU A 20 8.07 -0.56 -6.24
CA LEU A 20 7.08 -1.60 -6.49
C LEU A 20 7.61 -3.02 -6.20
N PRO A 21 8.82 -3.44 -6.64
CA PRO A 21 9.29 -4.80 -6.36
C PRO A 21 9.42 -5.09 -4.85
N VAL A 22 9.86 -4.09 -4.07
CA VAL A 22 9.96 -4.20 -2.61
C VAL A 22 8.57 -4.28 -1.98
N ALA A 23 7.65 -3.44 -2.46
CA ALA A 23 6.27 -3.40 -1.99
C ALA A 23 5.55 -4.73 -2.21
N LEU A 24 5.70 -5.34 -3.39
CA LEU A 24 5.15 -6.66 -3.71
C LEU A 24 5.81 -7.77 -2.90
N ALA A 25 7.11 -7.70 -2.61
CA ALA A 25 7.79 -8.67 -1.75
C ALA A 25 7.34 -8.58 -0.27
N VAL A 26 6.96 -7.40 0.20
CA VAL A 26 6.49 -7.17 1.57
C VAL A 26 5.01 -7.55 1.74
N ALA A 27 4.16 -7.34 0.73
CA ALA A 27 2.72 -7.54 0.86
C ALA A 27 2.28 -8.92 1.42
N PRO A 28 2.89 -10.08 1.05
CA PRO A 28 2.50 -11.38 1.58
C PRO A 28 2.87 -11.59 3.07
N ILE A 29 3.87 -10.86 3.57
CA ILE A 29 4.36 -10.98 4.96
C ILE A 29 3.97 -9.76 5.83
N ALA A 30 3.19 -8.85 5.25
CA ALA A 30 2.62 -7.70 5.91
C ALA A 30 1.59 -8.16 6.94
N SER A 31 1.47 -7.42 8.04
CA SER A 31 0.45 -7.65 9.05
C SER A 31 -0.18 -6.34 9.51
N LYS A 32 -1.40 -6.45 10.04
CA LYS A 32 -2.10 -5.35 10.71
C LYS A 32 -1.37 -4.82 11.96
N TYR A 33 -0.37 -5.54 12.48
CA TYR A 33 0.41 -5.13 13.64
C TYR A 33 1.71 -4.37 13.30
N THR A 34 2.13 -4.38 12.04
CA THR A 34 3.42 -3.80 11.60
C THR A 34 3.24 -2.66 10.61
N VAL A 35 2.01 -2.16 10.48
CA VAL A 35 1.59 -1.18 9.46
C VAL A 35 2.55 0.02 9.36
N ARG A 36 3.00 0.55 10.49
CA ARG A 36 3.82 1.76 10.52
C ARG A 36 5.27 1.50 10.10
N GLU A 37 5.71 0.25 10.20
CA GLU A 37 7.11 -0.15 10.07
C GLU A 37 7.42 -0.88 8.75
N ASP A 38 6.44 -1.51 8.10
CA ASP A 38 6.65 -2.20 6.81
C ASP A 38 5.81 -1.66 5.65
N TRP A 39 4.55 -2.06 5.51
CA TRP A 39 3.80 -1.81 4.29
C TRP A 39 3.19 -0.40 4.22
N GLY A 40 2.93 0.26 5.35
CA GLY A 40 2.39 1.62 5.39
C GLY A 40 3.33 2.68 4.80
N PRO A 41 4.64 2.71 5.13
CA PRO A 41 5.60 3.61 4.49
C PRO A 41 5.70 3.43 2.97
N LEU A 42 5.64 2.18 2.49
CA LEU A 42 5.66 1.85 1.07
C LEU A 42 4.38 2.33 0.38
N LEU A 43 3.22 2.13 1.01
CA LEU A 43 1.94 2.67 0.54
C LEU A 43 2.00 4.19 0.42
N ARG A 44 2.44 4.88 1.47
CA ARG A 44 2.52 6.34 1.46
C ARG A 44 3.45 6.85 0.34
N ALA A 45 4.59 6.19 0.12
CA ALA A 45 5.52 6.57 -0.93
C ALA A 45 4.93 6.36 -2.33
N LEU A 46 4.33 5.19 -2.59
CA LEU A 46 3.72 4.84 -3.88
C LEU A 46 2.48 5.69 -4.23
N PHE A 47 1.80 6.21 -3.21
CA PHE A 47 0.57 6.99 -3.35
C PHE A 47 0.77 8.50 -3.13
N ALA A 48 2.00 8.97 -2.87
CA ALA A 48 2.30 10.37 -2.56
C ALA A 48 1.85 11.36 -3.66
N ALA A 49 1.96 10.95 -4.93
CA ALA A 49 1.58 11.75 -6.10
C ALA A 49 0.32 11.22 -6.80
N ARG A 50 -0.57 10.51 -6.06
CA ARG A 50 -1.78 9.94 -6.65
C ARG A 50 -2.68 11.03 -7.23
N SER A 51 -3.07 10.86 -8.50
CA SER A 51 -4.11 11.66 -9.15
C SER A 51 -5.51 11.25 -8.68
N THR A 52 -6.45 12.17 -8.75
CA THR A 52 -7.88 11.89 -8.58
C THR A 52 -8.47 11.08 -9.73
N ASP A 53 -7.79 11.02 -10.88
CA ASP A 53 -8.33 10.46 -12.12
C ASP A 53 -8.22 8.94 -12.23
N GLY A 54 -7.52 8.30 -11.29
CA GLY A 54 -7.33 6.85 -11.27
C GLY A 54 -6.03 6.44 -10.60
N LEU A 55 -5.81 5.12 -10.54
CA LEU A 55 -4.54 4.54 -10.07
C LEU A 55 -3.62 4.23 -11.25
N SER A 56 -2.33 4.54 -11.10
CA SER A 56 -1.31 4.04 -12.02
C SER A 56 -1.20 2.52 -11.95
N ASP A 57 -0.57 1.89 -12.94
CA ASP A 57 -0.34 0.44 -12.97
C ASP A 57 0.39 -0.05 -11.73
N THR A 58 1.41 0.71 -11.29
CA THR A 58 2.13 0.49 -10.04
C THR A 58 1.21 0.49 -8.82
N GLN A 59 0.37 1.52 -8.69
CA GLN A 59 -0.55 1.67 -7.57
C GLN A 59 -1.59 0.56 -7.56
N ARG A 60 -2.11 0.18 -8.72
CA ARG A 60 -3.05 -0.95 -8.87
C ARG A 60 -2.40 -2.27 -8.48
N ALA A 61 -1.19 -2.55 -8.97
CA ALA A 61 -0.45 -3.75 -8.65
C ALA A 61 -0.22 -3.88 -7.13
N TYR A 62 0.21 -2.80 -6.48
CA TYR A 62 0.44 -2.85 -5.04
C TYR A 62 -0.86 -2.94 -4.23
N LEU A 63 -1.90 -2.17 -4.59
CA LEU A 63 -3.20 -2.26 -3.92
C LEU A 63 -3.81 -3.66 -4.06
N SER A 64 -3.70 -4.28 -5.23
CA SER A 64 -4.13 -5.66 -5.46
C SER A 64 -3.42 -6.64 -4.52
N ALA A 65 -2.11 -6.50 -4.33
CA ALA A 65 -1.34 -7.33 -3.42
C ALA A 65 -1.77 -7.17 -1.94
N LEU A 66 -2.11 -5.94 -1.51
CA LEU A 66 -2.63 -5.70 -0.16
C LEU A 66 -4.05 -6.26 0.02
N VAL A 67 -4.91 -6.15 -1.00
CA VAL A 67 -6.27 -6.72 -1.00
C VAL A 67 -6.24 -8.26 -0.89
N ALA A 68 -5.25 -8.89 -1.52
CA ALA A 68 -5.05 -10.34 -1.44
C ALA A 68 -4.63 -10.83 -0.04
N ASN A 69 -4.00 -9.98 0.77
CA ASN A 69 -3.63 -10.32 2.15
C ASN A 69 -4.79 -10.05 3.12
N GLU A 70 -5.54 -11.10 3.48
CA GLU A 70 -6.75 -10.99 4.30
C GLU A 70 -6.49 -10.50 5.74
N ASP A 71 -5.29 -10.76 6.31
CA ASP A 71 -4.97 -10.35 7.69
C ASP A 71 -5.00 -8.83 7.86
N LEU A 72 -4.73 -8.08 6.79
CA LEU A 72 -4.77 -6.63 6.80
C LEU A 72 -6.18 -6.07 7.02
N TRP A 73 -7.23 -6.85 6.72
CA TRP A 73 -8.62 -6.36 6.66
C TRP A 73 -9.44 -6.75 7.90
N ASP A 74 -8.78 -6.95 9.05
CA ASP A 74 -9.47 -7.19 10.33
C ASP A 74 -10.21 -5.91 10.77
N PRO A 75 -11.56 -5.92 10.84
CA PRO A 75 -12.35 -4.73 11.16
C PRO A 75 -12.11 -4.18 12.58
N ARG A 76 -11.49 -4.99 13.46
CA ARG A 76 -11.14 -4.57 14.83
C ARG A 76 -9.88 -3.72 14.88
N ASN A 77 -9.11 -3.63 13.79
CA ASN A 77 -7.88 -2.85 13.72
C ASN A 77 -8.07 -1.57 12.90
N GLY A 78 -8.31 -0.45 13.60
CA GLY A 78 -8.48 0.86 12.96
C GLY A 78 -7.20 1.45 12.34
N THR A 79 -6.02 0.88 12.61
CA THR A 79 -4.73 1.41 12.10
C THR A 79 -4.62 1.28 10.59
N VAL A 80 -5.09 0.15 10.04
CA VAL A 80 -5.12 -0.11 8.60
C VAL A 80 -5.94 0.97 7.89
N GLY A 81 -7.14 1.23 8.38
CA GLY A 81 -8.04 2.23 7.80
C GLY A 81 -7.52 3.66 7.91
N LEU A 82 -6.70 4.00 8.90
CA LEU A 82 -6.02 5.29 8.98
C LEU A 82 -4.96 5.42 7.88
N VAL A 83 -4.11 4.40 7.71
CA VAL A 83 -3.02 4.44 6.72
C VAL A 83 -3.53 4.42 5.28
N LEU A 84 -4.62 3.69 5.01
CA LEU A 84 -5.30 3.75 3.71
C LEU A 84 -5.86 5.16 3.44
N ARG A 85 -6.53 5.77 4.42
CA ARG A 85 -7.07 7.14 4.27
C ARG A 85 -5.98 8.19 4.05
N ASP A 86 -4.85 8.07 4.73
CA ASP A 86 -3.69 8.96 4.52
C ASP A 86 -3.11 8.85 3.10
N ALA A 87 -3.29 7.70 2.44
CA ALA A 87 -2.96 7.48 1.03
C ALA A 87 -4.12 7.84 0.06
N GLY A 88 -5.20 8.42 0.58
CA GLY A 88 -6.41 8.78 -0.17
C GLY A 88 -7.28 7.59 -0.58
N LEU A 89 -7.04 6.40 -0.02
CA LEU A 89 -7.74 5.16 -0.37
C LEU A 89 -8.97 4.93 0.52
N PRO A 90 -9.97 4.18 0.04
CA PRO A 90 -11.02 3.67 0.91
C PRO A 90 -10.43 2.72 1.96
N HIS A 91 -11.11 2.57 3.09
CA HIS A 91 -10.70 1.65 4.16
C HIS A 91 -11.44 0.30 4.12
N ASP A 92 -12.26 0.10 3.09
CA ASP A 92 -13.03 -1.13 2.85
C ASP A 92 -12.32 -2.02 1.82
N ARG A 93 -12.24 -3.32 2.10
CA ARG A 93 -11.51 -4.29 1.26
C ARG A 93 -12.10 -4.39 -0.14
N ASP A 94 -13.41 -4.40 -0.25
CA ASP A 94 -14.10 -4.59 -1.51
C ASP A 94 -14.01 -3.32 -2.36
N ALA A 95 -14.12 -2.14 -1.74
CA ALA A 95 -13.87 -0.86 -2.40
C ALA A 95 -12.42 -0.76 -2.92
N CYS A 96 -11.43 -1.22 -2.14
CA CYS A 96 -10.04 -1.30 -2.57
C CYS A 96 -9.84 -2.31 -3.71
N ARG A 97 -10.53 -3.46 -3.68
CA ARG A 97 -10.49 -4.46 -4.76
C ARG A 97 -11.00 -3.87 -6.07
N LEU A 98 -12.18 -3.26 -6.05
CA LEU A 98 -12.78 -2.61 -7.21
C LEU A 98 -11.87 -1.52 -7.78
N LEU A 99 -11.25 -0.73 -6.92
CA LEU A 99 -10.30 0.30 -7.34
C LEU A 99 -9.04 -0.29 -7.99
N ALA A 100 -8.51 -1.40 -7.46
CA ALA A 100 -7.35 -2.08 -8.05
C ALA A 100 -7.65 -2.72 -9.41
N GLU A 101 -8.88 -3.20 -9.62
CA GLU A 101 -9.35 -3.82 -10.86
C GLU A 101 -9.78 -2.80 -11.92
N SER A 102 -10.04 -1.56 -11.53
CA SER A 102 -10.43 -0.50 -12.47
C SER A 102 -9.33 -0.23 -13.50
N ALA A 103 -9.73 -0.09 -14.77
CA ALA A 103 -8.81 0.31 -15.83
C ALA A 103 -8.41 1.78 -15.62
N GLY A 104 -7.12 2.05 -15.43
CA GLY A 104 -6.58 3.41 -15.56
C GLY A 104 -6.82 3.88 -16.99
N ARG A 105 -7.44 5.06 -17.14
CA ARG A 105 -7.61 5.70 -18.46
C ARG A 105 -6.35 6.48 -18.84
#